data_AF-A0A9D5Z012-F1
#
_entry.id   AF-A0A9D5Z012-F1
#
_cell.length_a   1.000
_cell.length_b   1.000
_cell.length_c   1.000
_cell.angle_alpha   90.00
_cell.angle_beta   90.00
_cell.angle_gamma   90.00
#
_symmetry.space_group_name_H-M   'P 1'
#
loop_
_entity.id
_entity.type
_entity.pdbx_description
1 polymer ?
#
loop_
_entity_poly.entity_id
_entity_poly.type
_entity_poly.pdbx_seq_one_letter_code
_entity_poly.pdbx_strand_id
1 'polypeptide(L)'
;MTADQNVPVPPGWVGGFSTSDPAFAYPDPDLSSLPLLENMANIDLLDRQQAVLWPEFSWETVPGTPSSRAYSMFAPDISRVGYTDRGRVYSVICPQQGTCSPSLGTLNIEVSVTGQRGWVDEPSREVAADITVEGKVWFSPSATQNPLVKAVWDAFAQSGRPFPHDKVHAIRVPIHRQGEETDVLPGRSGQTTSFPIPAFAQHGDEAWAVANLEAQISPIRATGDWLVDEFNGLVMDAFNLSSGNLLAPGNVLTWNVWFTEPALVDREEWREHAEKWRRSIDACHGSPDGDGSPPRYFDGTPFVPDPFAVETERETIEAFVATRLA
;
A
#
# COMPACT_ATOMS: atom_id res chain seq x y z
N MET A 1 -19.00 27.98 -12.41
CA MET A 1 -17.56 27.68 -12.57
C MET A 1 -16.85 29.01 -12.70
N THR A 2 -16.17 29.46 -11.65
CA THR A 2 -15.36 30.68 -11.63
C THR A 2 -13.89 30.31 -11.83
N ALA A 3 -13.19 31.10 -12.64
CA ALA A 3 -11.90 30.79 -13.26
C ALA A 3 -10.66 30.92 -12.33
N ASP A 4 -10.78 30.60 -11.04
CA ASP A 4 -9.72 30.87 -10.03
C ASP A 4 -9.29 29.61 -9.23
N GLN A 5 -9.04 28.48 -9.89
CA GLN A 5 -8.31 27.33 -9.31
C GLN A 5 -6.93 27.08 -9.98
N ASN A 6 -6.32 28.13 -10.55
CA ASN A 6 -4.91 28.08 -10.93
C ASN A 6 -4.07 28.53 -9.73
N VAL A 7 -3.92 27.66 -8.73
CA VAL A 7 -2.76 27.79 -7.84
C VAL A 7 -1.53 27.49 -8.72
N PRO A 8 -0.56 28.41 -8.80
CA PRO A 8 0.52 28.26 -9.76
C PRO A 8 1.43 27.11 -9.34
N VAL A 9 1.69 26.23 -10.31
CA VAL A 9 2.88 25.39 -10.34
C VAL A 9 4.07 26.19 -9.80
N PRO A 10 4.82 25.68 -8.80
CA PRO A 10 5.97 26.40 -8.25
C PRO A 10 6.93 26.81 -9.38
N PRO A 11 7.56 28.00 -9.29
CA PRO A 11 8.50 28.43 -10.31
C PRO A 11 9.65 27.43 -10.46
N GLY A 12 10.30 27.40 -11.62
CA GLY A 12 11.43 26.53 -11.91
C GLY A 12 11.09 25.25 -12.69
N TRP A 13 9.82 25.00 -13.00
CA TRP A 13 9.45 23.88 -13.88
C TRP A 13 10.12 24.00 -15.25
N VAL A 14 10.84 22.95 -15.65
CA VAL A 14 11.48 22.83 -16.97
C VAL A 14 10.66 21.90 -17.88
N GLY A 15 10.16 20.80 -17.34
CA GLY A 15 9.39 19.80 -18.06
C GLY A 15 10.13 19.10 -19.20
N GLY A 16 9.34 18.52 -20.11
CA GLY A 16 9.81 17.90 -21.34
C GLY A 16 10.36 16.47 -21.20
N PHE A 17 10.30 15.86 -20.01
CA PHE A 17 10.64 14.44 -19.88
C PHE A 17 9.57 13.54 -20.52
N SER A 18 8.28 13.84 -20.30
CA SER A 18 7.14 13.13 -20.90
C SER A 18 7.16 13.12 -22.44
N THR A 19 7.81 14.10 -23.06
CA THR A 19 7.93 14.24 -24.52
C THR A 19 9.33 13.91 -25.05
N SER A 20 10.24 13.45 -24.18
CA SER A 20 11.61 13.12 -24.56
C SER A 20 11.72 11.83 -25.37
N ASP A 21 10.70 10.97 -25.29
CA ASP A 21 10.52 9.75 -26.08
C ASP A 21 9.05 9.63 -26.47
N PRO A 22 8.69 9.42 -27.76
CA PRO A 22 7.31 9.20 -28.18
C PRO A 22 6.61 8.04 -27.46
N ALA A 23 7.34 7.04 -26.97
CA ALA A 23 6.79 5.92 -26.20
C ALA A 23 6.21 6.35 -24.84
N PHE A 24 6.60 7.51 -24.31
CA PHE A 24 6.15 7.99 -23.00
C PHE A 24 4.80 8.70 -23.04
N ALA A 25 4.25 8.97 -24.23
CA ALA A 25 3.03 9.74 -24.39
C ALA A 25 1.77 8.94 -24.01
N TYR A 26 0.80 9.64 -23.42
CA TYR A 26 -0.58 9.13 -23.32
C TYR A 26 -1.19 8.90 -24.72
N PRO A 27 -2.13 7.95 -24.88
CA PRO A 27 -2.90 7.28 -23.82
C PRO A 27 -2.25 6.05 -23.17
N ASP A 28 -1.16 5.52 -23.74
CA ASP A 28 -0.55 4.26 -23.28
C ASP A 28 0.97 4.39 -23.13
N PRO A 29 1.46 5.06 -22.05
CA PRO A 29 2.88 5.23 -21.82
C PRO A 29 3.62 3.91 -21.62
N ASP A 30 4.58 3.63 -22.50
CA ASP A 30 5.56 2.55 -22.37
C ASP A 30 6.87 3.09 -21.77
N LEU A 31 7.12 2.71 -20.52
CA LEU A 31 8.30 3.13 -19.77
C LEU A 31 9.41 2.06 -19.80
N SER A 32 9.29 1.02 -20.61
CA SER A 32 10.21 -0.13 -20.64
C SER A 32 11.66 0.23 -20.95
N SER A 33 11.89 1.32 -21.70
CA SER A 33 13.22 1.84 -22.01
C SER A 33 13.93 2.48 -20.81
N LEU A 34 13.19 2.80 -19.74
CA LEU A 34 13.72 3.42 -18.54
C LEU A 34 14.14 2.35 -17.52
N PRO A 35 15.29 2.52 -16.84
CA PRO A 35 15.70 1.61 -15.79
C PRO A 35 14.71 1.71 -14.62
N LEU A 36 14.34 0.55 -14.06
CA LEU A 36 13.73 0.45 -12.74
C LEU A 36 14.80 0.71 -11.70
N LEU A 37 14.73 1.86 -11.04
CA LEU A 37 15.71 2.29 -10.06
C LEU A 37 15.23 1.97 -8.65
N GLU A 38 16.16 1.68 -7.74
CA GLU A 38 15.83 1.54 -6.32
C GLU A 38 15.21 2.82 -5.77
N ASN A 39 14.10 2.65 -5.05
CA ASN A 39 13.19 3.74 -4.71
C ASN A 39 13.79 4.81 -3.77
N MET A 40 14.65 4.39 -2.83
CA MET A 40 15.23 5.28 -1.82
C MET A 40 16.66 5.73 -2.16
N ALA A 41 17.26 5.19 -3.23
CA ALA A 41 18.65 5.48 -3.58
C ALA A 41 18.85 6.86 -4.24
N ASN A 42 17.76 7.48 -4.70
CA ASN A 42 17.81 8.65 -5.59
C ASN A 42 17.15 9.91 -5.01
N ILE A 43 17.00 9.99 -3.69
CA ILE A 43 16.35 11.12 -3.01
C ILE A 43 17.07 12.46 -3.27
N ASP A 44 18.39 12.42 -3.49
CA ASP A 44 19.18 13.63 -3.81
C ASP A 44 18.93 14.18 -5.21
N LEU A 45 18.23 13.44 -6.08
CA LEU A 45 17.81 13.88 -7.41
C LEU A 45 16.42 14.54 -7.41
N LEU A 46 15.73 14.57 -6.27
CA LEU A 46 14.42 15.18 -6.19
C LEU A 46 14.56 16.71 -6.16
N ASP A 47 13.76 17.39 -6.96
CA ASP A 47 13.60 18.85 -6.93
C ASP A 47 12.16 19.23 -6.54
N ARG A 48 11.20 18.34 -6.84
CA ARG A 48 9.77 18.56 -6.73
C ARG A 48 9.08 17.31 -6.18
N GLN A 49 7.92 17.52 -5.58
CA GLN A 49 7.08 16.46 -5.06
C GLN A 49 5.60 16.77 -5.24
N GLN A 50 4.77 15.72 -5.25
CA GLN A 50 3.34 15.81 -5.02
C GLN A 50 2.93 14.82 -3.93
N ALA A 51 2.25 15.33 -2.92
CA ALA A 51 1.65 14.51 -1.87
C ALA A 51 0.30 13.95 -2.34
N VAL A 52 -0.04 12.76 -1.85
CA VAL A 52 -1.35 12.12 -2.04
C VAL A 52 -2.16 12.34 -0.77
N LEU A 53 -3.15 13.22 -0.84
CA LEU A 53 -3.99 13.52 0.33
C LEU A 53 -5.12 12.50 0.48
N TRP A 54 -5.61 11.94 -0.63
CA TRP A 54 -6.65 10.92 -0.60
C TRP A 54 -6.19 9.68 -1.37
N PRO A 55 -5.53 8.73 -0.70
CA PRO A 55 -5.26 7.43 -1.28
C PRO A 55 -6.50 6.53 -1.13
N GLU A 56 -7.32 6.44 -2.16
CA GLU A 56 -8.58 5.69 -2.15
C GLU A 56 -8.38 4.26 -2.67
N PHE A 57 -8.67 3.29 -1.80
CA PHE A 57 -8.51 1.87 -2.07
C PHE A 57 -9.86 1.20 -2.28
N SER A 58 -9.87 0.17 -3.13
CA SER A 58 -10.99 -0.75 -3.22
C SER A 58 -10.55 -2.17 -3.52
N TRP A 59 -11.30 -3.13 -2.99
CA TRP A 59 -11.12 -4.56 -3.22
C TRP A 59 -12.46 -5.27 -3.05
N GLU A 60 -12.58 -6.47 -3.61
CA GLU A 60 -13.77 -7.31 -3.40
C GLU A 60 -13.66 -8.03 -2.06
N THR A 61 -14.63 -7.83 -1.17
CA THR A 61 -14.64 -8.53 0.12
C THR A 61 -14.94 -10.02 -0.02
N VAL A 62 -15.53 -10.39 -1.14
CA VAL A 62 -15.65 -11.77 -1.63
C VAL A 62 -15.05 -11.82 -3.04
N PRO A 63 -13.81 -12.30 -3.21
CA PRO A 63 -13.12 -12.31 -4.50
C PRO A 63 -13.97 -12.96 -5.61
N GLY A 64 -14.05 -12.30 -6.76
CA GLY A 64 -14.89 -12.70 -7.88
C GLY A 64 -16.34 -12.23 -7.80
N THR A 65 -16.71 -11.44 -6.78
CA THR A 65 -18.04 -10.87 -6.60
C THR A 65 -17.97 -9.34 -6.61
N PRO A 66 -18.14 -8.68 -7.77
CA PRO A 66 -17.97 -7.22 -7.89
C PRO A 66 -18.87 -6.38 -6.96
N SER A 67 -20.06 -6.86 -6.63
CA SER A 67 -20.98 -6.17 -5.70
C SER A 67 -20.51 -6.17 -4.25
N SER A 68 -19.52 -6.99 -3.90
CA SER A 68 -18.88 -7.03 -2.58
C SER A 68 -17.75 -6.00 -2.43
N ARG A 69 -17.51 -5.17 -3.46
CA ARG A 69 -16.40 -4.22 -3.43
C ARG A 69 -16.57 -3.20 -2.31
N ALA A 70 -15.59 -3.18 -1.40
CA ALA A 70 -15.47 -2.18 -0.35
C ALA A 70 -14.50 -1.08 -0.79
N TYR A 71 -14.69 0.10 -0.20
CA TYR A 71 -13.91 1.30 -0.43
C TYR A 71 -13.42 1.85 0.90
N SER A 72 -12.13 2.17 0.97
CA SER A 72 -11.50 2.76 2.16
C SER A 72 -10.42 3.72 1.71
N MET A 73 -10.46 4.93 2.27
CA MET A 73 -9.36 5.87 2.14
C MET A 73 -8.31 5.48 3.17
N PHE A 74 -7.07 5.28 2.74
CA PHE A 74 -5.98 5.07 3.70
C PHE A 74 -5.58 6.42 4.32
N ALA A 75 -4.57 6.39 5.18
CA ALA A 75 -4.11 7.59 5.84
C ALA A 75 -3.80 8.72 4.84
N PRO A 76 -4.26 9.96 5.11
CA PRO A 76 -3.91 11.10 4.28
C PRO A 76 -2.40 11.40 4.34
N ASP A 77 -1.86 11.97 3.26
CA ASP A 77 -0.44 12.34 3.11
C ASP A 77 0.56 11.19 3.34
N ILE A 78 0.14 9.93 3.29
CA ILE A 78 1.07 8.80 3.43
C ILE A 78 1.89 8.53 2.17
N SER A 79 1.35 8.91 0.99
CA SER A 79 1.94 8.56 -0.30
C SER A 79 2.41 9.81 -1.01
N ARG A 80 3.51 9.71 -1.75
CA ARG A 80 4.10 10.85 -2.45
C ARG A 80 4.81 10.39 -3.73
N VAL A 81 4.88 11.27 -4.72
CA VAL A 81 5.75 11.10 -5.89
C VAL A 81 6.78 12.22 -5.91
N GLY A 82 8.05 11.83 -6.05
CA GLY A 82 9.20 12.74 -6.08
C GLY A 82 9.89 12.69 -7.44
N TYR A 83 10.19 13.86 -8.00
CA TYR A 83 10.73 14.01 -9.35
C TYR A 83 11.62 15.26 -9.52
N THR A 84 12.35 15.31 -10.63
CA THR A 84 13.18 16.48 -11.02
C THR A 84 12.34 17.61 -11.62
N ASP A 85 12.93 18.79 -11.81
CA ASP A 85 12.30 19.90 -12.56
C ASP A 85 11.95 19.58 -14.03
N ARG A 86 12.52 18.52 -14.60
CA ARG A 86 12.15 18.04 -15.95
C ARG A 86 10.97 17.09 -15.97
N GLY A 87 10.55 16.60 -14.79
CA GLY A 87 9.48 15.62 -14.65
C GLY A 87 9.92 14.18 -14.48
N ARG A 88 11.21 13.83 -14.42
CA ARG A 88 11.64 12.44 -14.17
C ARG A 88 11.38 12.02 -12.72
N VAL A 89 10.60 10.95 -12.52
CA VAL A 89 10.39 10.31 -11.21
C VAL A 89 11.64 9.56 -10.76
N TYR A 90 11.99 9.73 -9.48
CA TYR A 90 13.11 9.06 -8.82
C TYR A 90 12.73 8.38 -7.49
N SER A 91 11.58 8.71 -6.92
CA SER A 91 11.11 8.12 -5.67
C SER A 91 9.59 8.19 -5.58
N VAL A 92 8.97 7.10 -5.10
CA VAL A 92 7.54 7.00 -4.82
C VAL A 92 7.39 6.46 -3.41
N ILE A 93 6.71 7.20 -2.54
CA ILE A 93 6.27 6.71 -1.23
C ILE A 93 4.87 6.14 -1.43
N CYS A 94 4.71 4.89 -1.04
CA CYS A 94 3.49 4.12 -1.16
C CYS A 94 2.84 3.97 0.22
N PRO A 95 1.50 3.93 0.28
CA PRO A 95 0.78 3.77 1.53
C PRO A 95 1.19 2.50 2.29
N GLN A 96 1.32 2.65 3.59
CA GLN A 96 1.55 1.57 4.55
C GLN A 96 0.36 1.50 5.51
N GLN A 97 -0.07 0.30 5.91
CA GLN A 97 -1.27 0.14 6.74
C GLN A 97 -1.00 -0.80 7.91
N GLY A 98 -1.01 -0.28 9.13
CA GLY A 98 -1.07 -1.15 10.32
C GLY A 98 -2.49 -1.65 10.54
N THR A 99 -2.65 -2.92 10.93
CA THR A 99 -3.88 -3.39 11.58
C THR A 99 -3.58 -3.97 12.95
N CYS A 100 -4.57 -4.07 13.82
CA CYS A 100 -4.41 -4.74 15.09
C CYS A 100 -5.24 -6.02 15.05
N SER A 101 -4.60 -7.17 15.25
CA SER A 101 -5.35 -8.37 15.62
C SER A 101 -5.78 -8.22 17.09
N PRO A 102 -7.08 -8.34 17.39
CA PRO A 102 -7.55 -8.31 18.77
C PRO A 102 -7.00 -9.47 19.61
N SER A 103 -6.61 -10.60 18.99
CA SER A 103 -6.23 -11.82 19.71
C SER A 103 -4.71 -12.08 19.71
N LEU A 104 -3.98 -11.68 18.66
CA LEU A 104 -2.52 -11.85 18.52
C LEU A 104 -1.72 -10.57 18.79
N GLY A 105 -2.39 -9.45 19.01
CA GLY A 105 -1.76 -8.15 19.13
C GLY A 105 -1.49 -7.48 17.78
N THR A 106 -0.55 -6.54 17.73
CA THR A 106 -0.39 -5.66 16.56
C THR A 106 0.21 -6.41 15.37
N LEU A 107 -0.50 -6.42 14.25
CA LEU A 107 -0.08 -7.01 12.99
C LEU A 107 0.22 -5.90 11.98
N ASN A 108 1.49 -5.74 11.67
CA ASN A 108 1.97 -4.70 10.78
C ASN A 108 1.86 -5.18 9.35
N ILE A 109 1.30 -4.34 8.47
CA ILE A 109 1.25 -4.59 7.05
C ILE A 109 1.91 -3.42 6.32
N GLU A 110 2.96 -3.72 5.59
CA GLU A 110 3.67 -2.73 4.80
C GLU A 110 3.70 -3.17 3.35
N VAL A 111 3.35 -2.24 2.46
CA VAL A 111 3.65 -2.37 1.05
C VAL A 111 4.81 -1.42 0.76
N SER A 112 6.00 -1.98 0.57
CA SER A 112 7.19 -1.17 0.25
C SER A 112 7.37 -1.09 -1.26
N VAL A 113 7.57 0.11 -1.81
CA VAL A 113 8.08 0.26 -3.18
C VAL A 113 9.56 -0.13 -3.19
N THR A 114 9.89 -1.14 -4.00
CA THR A 114 11.24 -1.66 -4.15
C THR A 114 11.95 -1.02 -5.35
N GLY A 115 11.18 -0.64 -6.37
CA GLY A 115 11.70 -0.05 -7.60
C GLY A 115 10.68 0.89 -8.22
N GLN A 116 11.16 1.86 -8.99
CA GLN A 116 10.31 2.80 -9.70
C GLN A 116 10.93 3.25 -11.03
N ARG A 117 10.08 3.73 -11.93
CA ARG A 117 10.44 4.57 -13.08
C ARG A 117 9.22 5.37 -13.48
N GLY A 118 9.41 6.55 -14.05
CA GLY A 118 8.27 7.30 -14.56
C GLY A 118 8.54 8.74 -14.86
N TRP A 119 7.45 9.47 -15.05
CA TRP A 119 7.44 10.90 -15.23
C TRP A 119 6.16 11.54 -14.67
N VAL A 120 6.26 12.82 -14.33
CA VAL A 120 5.18 13.75 -14.00
C VAL A 120 5.25 14.93 -14.96
N ASP A 121 4.11 15.44 -15.44
CA ASP A 121 4.01 16.70 -16.18
C ASP A 121 3.01 17.62 -15.48
N GLU A 122 3.53 18.66 -14.84
CA GLU A 122 2.71 19.56 -14.02
C GLU A 122 1.71 20.39 -14.85
N PRO A 123 2.05 20.90 -16.05
CA PRO A 123 1.11 21.64 -16.88
C PRO A 123 -0.06 20.80 -17.39
N SER A 124 0.18 19.56 -17.85
CA SER A 124 -0.91 18.66 -18.26
C SER A 124 -1.63 18.00 -17.09
N ARG A 125 -1.03 18.04 -15.90
CA ARG A 125 -1.49 17.35 -14.68
C ARG A 125 -1.52 15.82 -14.85
N GLU A 126 -0.61 15.31 -15.67
CA GLU A 126 -0.47 13.88 -15.94
C GLU A 126 0.76 13.30 -15.25
N VAL A 127 0.69 12.00 -14.98
CA VAL A 127 1.74 11.21 -14.34
C VAL A 127 1.69 9.81 -14.91
N ALA A 128 2.85 9.25 -15.25
CA ALA A 128 2.98 7.83 -15.57
C ALA A 128 4.16 7.27 -14.79
N ALA A 129 3.90 6.34 -13.89
CA ALA A 129 4.94 5.74 -13.08
C ALA A 129 4.71 4.23 -12.95
N ASP A 130 5.72 3.45 -13.28
CA ASP A 130 5.74 2.03 -12.97
C ASP A 130 6.45 1.84 -11.63
N ILE A 131 5.89 1.01 -10.76
CA ILE A 131 6.48 0.65 -9.47
C ILE A 131 6.57 -0.87 -9.34
N THR A 132 7.56 -1.35 -8.59
CA THR A 132 7.56 -2.71 -8.06
C THR A 132 7.36 -2.62 -6.56
N VAL A 133 6.59 -3.55 -5.98
CA VAL A 133 6.28 -3.53 -4.55
C VAL A 133 6.46 -4.90 -3.92
N GLU A 134 6.69 -4.93 -2.62
CA GLU A 134 6.64 -6.15 -1.82
C GLU A 134 5.76 -5.91 -0.59
N GLY A 135 4.75 -6.77 -0.40
CA GLY A 135 3.96 -6.81 0.81
C GLY A 135 4.69 -7.56 1.92
N LYS A 136 4.71 -7.00 3.12
CA LYS A 136 5.31 -7.60 4.32
C LYS A 136 4.33 -7.56 5.47
N VAL A 137 4.17 -8.70 6.14
CA VAL A 137 3.33 -8.83 7.33
C VAL A 137 4.15 -9.37 8.49
N TRP A 138 4.17 -8.68 9.63
CA TRP A 138 4.88 -9.11 10.84
C TRP A 138 4.20 -8.61 12.11
N PHE A 139 4.57 -9.18 13.25
CA PHE A 139 4.03 -8.74 14.53
C PHE A 139 4.92 -7.68 15.17
N SER A 140 4.29 -6.65 15.76
CA SER A 140 5.03 -5.65 16.55
C SER A 140 5.47 -6.22 17.90
N PRO A 141 6.49 -5.63 18.54
CA PRO A 141 6.85 -5.94 19.94
C PRO A 141 5.67 -5.80 20.92
N SER A 142 4.73 -4.88 20.66
CA SER A 142 3.49 -4.70 21.44
C SER A 142 2.55 -5.91 21.40
N ALA A 143 2.71 -6.83 20.46
CA ALA A 143 1.97 -8.10 20.45
C ALA A 143 2.21 -8.93 21.74
N THR A 144 3.33 -8.70 22.43
CA THR A 144 3.70 -9.39 23.67
C THR A 144 3.00 -8.86 24.94
N GLN A 145 2.09 -7.89 24.83
CA GLN A 145 1.39 -7.35 26.00
C GLN A 145 0.34 -8.32 26.59
N ASN A 146 -0.14 -9.29 25.81
CA ASN A 146 -0.97 -10.39 26.32
C ASN A 146 -0.06 -11.56 26.80
N PRO A 147 -0.15 -12.03 28.07
CA PRO A 147 0.69 -13.10 28.60
C PRO A 147 0.67 -14.41 27.80
N LEU A 148 -0.49 -14.76 27.22
CA LEU A 148 -0.64 -15.98 26.41
C LEU A 148 0.10 -15.84 25.08
N VAL A 149 -0.09 -14.70 24.41
CA VAL A 149 0.60 -14.34 23.16
C VAL A 149 2.10 -14.25 23.41
N LYS A 150 2.51 -13.67 24.54
CA LYS A 150 3.91 -13.61 24.96
C LYS A 150 4.55 -15.00 25.11
N ALA A 151 3.86 -15.96 25.73
CA ALA A 151 4.40 -17.31 25.89
C ALA A 151 4.62 -18.01 24.54
N VAL A 152 3.70 -17.81 23.60
CA VAL A 152 3.82 -18.31 22.22
C VAL A 152 5.01 -17.66 21.50
N TRP A 153 5.15 -16.33 21.59
CA TRP A 153 6.28 -15.62 20.99
C TRP A 153 7.62 -15.99 21.64
N ASP A 154 7.67 -16.18 22.95
CA ASP A 154 8.86 -16.62 23.65
C ASP A 154 9.27 -18.02 23.17
N ALA A 155 8.31 -18.93 22.94
CA ALA A 155 8.57 -20.25 22.38
C ALA A 155 9.07 -20.18 20.93
N PHE A 156 8.46 -19.31 20.09
CA PHE A 156 8.91 -19.07 18.73
C PHE A 156 10.34 -18.51 18.67
N ALA A 157 10.63 -17.48 19.45
CA ALA A 157 11.96 -16.89 19.52
C ALA A 157 13.02 -17.89 20.00
N GLN A 158 12.69 -18.74 20.97
CA GLN A 158 13.58 -19.78 21.48
C GLN A 158 13.80 -20.94 20.48
N SER A 159 12.89 -21.14 19.53
CA SER A 159 13.01 -22.22 18.54
C SER A 159 14.11 -21.98 17.50
N GLY A 160 14.58 -20.73 17.33
CA GLY A 160 15.54 -20.34 16.30
C GLY A 160 14.97 -20.38 14.87
N ARG A 161 13.65 -20.55 14.71
CA ARG A 161 12.96 -20.58 13.42
C ARG A 161 12.52 -19.18 12.97
N PRO A 162 12.37 -18.93 11.65
CA PRO A 162 12.07 -17.60 11.10
C PRO A 162 10.59 -17.21 11.22
N PHE A 163 9.98 -17.33 12.41
CA PHE A 163 8.62 -16.85 12.65
C PHE A 163 8.55 -15.31 12.48
N PRO A 164 7.40 -14.74 12.07
CA PRO A 164 7.28 -13.33 11.69
C PRO A 164 7.18 -12.36 12.88
N HIS A 165 8.11 -12.48 13.83
CA HIS A 165 8.20 -11.64 15.05
C HIS A 165 8.85 -10.27 14.80
N ASP A 166 9.42 -10.07 13.61
CA ASP A 166 10.02 -8.82 13.17
C ASP A 166 9.91 -8.69 11.64
N LYS A 167 10.29 -7.52 11.13
CA LYS A 167 10.24 -7.22 9.69
C LYS A 167 11.23 -8.05 8.85
N VAL A 168 12.33 -8.53 9.43
CA VAL A 168 13.33 -9.36 8.72
C VAL A 168 12.73 -10.72 8.40
N HIS A 169 11.93 -11.26 9.33
CA HIS A 169 11.25 -12.53 9.24
C HIS A 169 9.79 -12.40 8.78
N ALA A 170 9.38 -11.24 8.25
CA ALA A 170 8.02 -10.98 7.83
C ALA A 170 7.50 -12.01 6.81
N ILE A 171 6.21 -12.30 6.90
CA ILE A 171 5.47 -13.01 5.85
C ILE A 171 5.52 -12.14 4.60
N ARG A 172 6.05 -12.69 3.51
CA ARG A 172 6.17 -11.98 2.24
C ARG A 172 4.98 -12.29 1.37
N VAL A 173 4.26 -11.25 0.99
CA VAL A 173 3.09 -11.31 0.10
C VAL A 173 3.53 -10.75 -1.26
N PRO A 174 3.79 -11.61 -2.26
CA PRO A 174 4.09 -11.15 -3.61
C PRO A 174 2.86 -10.44 -4.20
N ILE A 175 3.13 -9.38 -4.95
CA ILE A 175 2.10 -8.57 -5.60
C ILE A 175 2.54 -8.39 -7.05
N HIS A 176 1.63 -8.60 -7.98
CA HIS A 176 1.92 -8.55 -9.41
C HIS A 176 0.78 -7.89 -10.18
N ARG A 177 1.05 -7.62 -11.46
CA ARG A 177 0.03 -7.08 -12.35
C ARG A 177 -1.02 -8.16 -12.64
N GLN A 178 -2.29 -7.77 -12.65
CA GLN A 178 -3.37 -8.69 -12.96
C GLN A 178 -3.19 -9.30 -14.35
N GLY A 179 -3.24 -10.63 -14.45
CA GLY A 179 -3.16 -11.35 -15.72
C GLY A 179 -1.76 -11.47 -16.33
N GLU A 180 -0.72 -10.97 -15.65
CA GLU A 180 0.67 -11.03 -16.09
C GLU A 180 1.57 -11.56 -14.97
N GLU A 181 2.68 -12.21 -15.32
CA GLU A 181 3.70 -12.68 -14.35
C GLU A 181 4.68 -11.57 -13.91
N THR A 182 4.48 -10.34 -14.37
CA THR A 182 5.35 -9.20 -14.03
C THR A 182 4.99 -8.59 -12.68
N ASP A 183 6.02 -8.25 -11.90
CA ASP A 183 5.91 -7.51 -10.64
C ASP A 183 5.90 -5.98 -10.84
N VAL A 184 5.98 -5.53 -12.10
CA VAL A 184 5.90 -4.13 -12.49
C VAL A 184 4.43 -3.70 -12.58
N LEU A 185 4.04 -2.80 -11.68
CA LEU A 185 2.69 -2.26 -11.57
C LEU A 185 2.62 -0.87 -12.23
N PRO A 186 1.85 -0.71 -13.31
CA PRO A 186 1.69 0.58 -13.96
C PRO A 186 0.70 1.48 -13.18
N GLY A 187 1.19 2.63 -12.72
CA GLY A 187 0.38 3.76 -12.29
C GLY A 187 0.15 4.74 -13.44
N ARG A 188 -1.10 5.05 -13.76
CA ARG A 188 -1.49 5.89 -14.91
C ARG A 188 -2.52 6.94 -14.51
N SER A 189 -2.48 8.10 -15.15
CA SER A 189 -3.41 9.19 -14.94
C SER A 189 -4.85 8.78 -15.19
N GLY A 190 -5.75 9.41 -14.42
CA GLY A 190 -7.17 9.08 -14.41
C GLY A 190 -7.52 8.09 -13.30
N GLN A 191 -8.82 7.93 -13.10
CA GLN A 191 -9.36 6.90 -12.23
C GLN A 191 -9.47 5.58 -13.00
N THR A 192 -9.53 4.46 -12.28
CA THR A 192 -9.96 3.19 -12.91
C THR A 192 -11.32 3.34 -13.58
N THR A 193 -11.50 2.69 -14.73
CA THR A 193 -12.78 2.60 -15.43
C THR A 193 -13.39 1.21 -15.34
N SER A 194 -12.75 0.29 -14.62
CA SER A 194 -13.14 -1.13 -14.52
C SER A 194 -14.45 -1.33 -13.74
N PHE A 195 -14.83 -0.37 -12.89
CA PHE A 195 -16.05 -0.38 -12.09
C PHE A 195 -16.44 1.06 -11.68
N PRO A 196 -17.69 1.31 -11.26
CA PRO A 196 -18.11 2.63 -10.82
C PRO A 196 -17.47 3.00 -9.47
N ILE A 197 -17.01 4.25 -9.34
CA ILE A 197 -16.47 4.79 -8.09
C ILE A 197 -17.57 5.58 -7.36
N PRO A 198 -17.85 5.31 -6.07
CA PRO A 198 -18.86 6.03 -5.32
C PRO A 198 -18.45 7.48 -5.08
N ALA A 199 -19.42 8.39 -4.98
CA ALA A 199 -19.16 9.82 -4.86
C ALA A 199 -18.27 10.19 -3.66
N PHE A 200 -18.35 9.45 -2.56
CA PHE A 200 -17.54 9.71 -1.36
C PHE A 200 -16.05 9.37 -1.51
N ALA A 201 -15.66 8.64 -2.56
CA ALA A 201 -14.28 8.26 -2.86
C ALA A 201 -13.73 9.03 -4.07
N GLN A 202 -14.44 10.07 -4.52
CA GLN A 202 -14.02 10.96 -5.58
C GLN A 202 -13.63 12.31 -4.99
N HIS A 203 -12.50 12.86 -5.46
CA HIS A 203 -11.95 14.11 -4.94
C HIS A 203 -11.66 15.12 -6.05
N GLY A 204 -12.34 15.02 -7.21
CA GLY A 204 -12.03 15.82 -8.40
C GLY A 204 -12.26 17.32 -8.27
N ASP A 205 -13.08 17.76 -7.30
CA ASP A 205 -13.32 19.18 -7.03
C ASP A 205 -12.18 19.83 -6.19
N GLU A 206 -11.36 19.01 -5.52
CA GLU A 206 -10.33 19.44 -4.56
C GLU A 206 -8.92 19.04 -4.99
N ALA A 207 -8.75 17.85 -5.58
CA ALA A 207 -7.47 17.30 -5.98
C ALA A 207 -6.92 17.97 -7.25
N TRP A 208 -5.59 18.07 -7.30
CA TRP A 208 -4.89 18.60 -8.47
C TRP A 208 -4.93 17.63 -9.65
N ALA A 209 -4.65 16.36 -9.39
CA ALA A 209 -4.59 15.28 -10.35
C ALA A 209 -5.00 13.96 -9.70
N VAL A 210 -5.25 12.94 -10.53
CA VAL A 210 -5.52 11.57 -10.08
C VAL A 210 -4.76 10.58 -10.96
N ALA A 211 -4.25 9.52 -10.34
CA ALA A 211 -3.76 8.34 -11.04
C ALA A 211 -4.36 7.08 -10.43
N ASN A 212 -4.37 6.00 -11.20
CA ASN A 212 -4.82 4.70 -10.75
C ASN A 212 -3.75 3.63 -10.96
N LEU A 213 -3.80 2.62 -10.10
CA LEU A 213 -2.95 1.44 -10.13
C LEU A 213 -3.77 0.24 -9.68
N GLU A 214 -3.54 -0.91 -10.30
CA GLU A 214 -4.18 -2.18 -9.97
C GLU A 214 -3.11 -3.22 -9.63
N ALA A 215 -3.32 -3.93 -8.54
CA ALA A 215 -2.36 -4.86 -7.96
C ALA A 215 -3.06 -6.16 -7.56
N GLN A 216 -2.62 -7.28 -8.12
CA GLN A 216 -3.13 -8.60 -7.78
C GLN A 216 -2.28 -9.25 -6.68
N ILE A 217 -2.95 -9.80 -5.68
CA ILE A 217 -2.30 -10.48 -4.56
C ILE A 217 -1.98 -11.93 -4.93
N SER A 218 -0.75 -12.35 -4.68
CA SER A 218 -0.33 -13.74 -4.84
C SER A 218 -0.34 -14.51 -3.51
N PRO A 219 -0.28 -15.85 -3.55
CA PRO A 219 -0.01 -16.66 -2.37
C PRO A 219 1.29 -16.23 -1.67
N ILE A 220 1.31 -16.32 -0.34
CA ILE A 220 2.50 -15.97 0.43
C ILE A 220 3.72 -16.80 0.03
N ARG A 221 4.90 -16.18 0.04
CA ARG A 221 6.16 -16.87 -0.25
C ARG A 221 6.52 -17.77 0.93
N ALA A 222 6.71 -19.06 0.65
CA ALA A 222 7.21 -20.03 1.61
C ALA A 222 8.61 -19.65 2.12
N THR A 223 8.82 -19.84 3.41
CA THR A 223 10.11 -19.68 4.09
C THR A 223 11.02 -20.91 3.90
N GLY A 224 10.43 -22.06 3.56
CA GLY A 224 11.12 -23.34 3.48
C GLY A 224 11.10 -24.12 4.81
N ASP A 225 10.53 -23.55 5.87
CA ASP A 225 10.25 -24.23 7.13
C ASP A 225 8.74 -24.51 7.22
N TRP A 226 8.35 -25.78 7.09
CA TRP A 226 6.93 -26.18 7.03
C TRP A 226 6.10 -25.70 8.23
N LEU A 227 6.70 -25.60 9.41
CA LEU A 227 6.01 -25.18 10.63
C LEU A 227 5.75 -23.67 10.61
N VAL A 228 6.73 -22.90 10.13
CA VAL A 228 6.57 -21.45 9.93
C VAL A 228 5.60 -21.16 8.80
N ASP A 229 5.64 -21.94 7.72
CA ASP A 229 4.73 -21.78 6.59
C ASP A 229 3.28 -22.12 6.96
N GLU A 230 3.05 -23.16 7.78
CA GLU A 230 1.73 -23.45 8.37
C GLU A 230 1.24 -22.28 9.22
N PHE A 231 2.07 -21.77 10.14
CA PHE A 231 1.72 -20.62 10.98
C PHE A 231 1.42 -19.35 10.16
N ASN A 232 2.26 -19.05 9.16
CA ASN A 232 2.06 -17.88 8.30
C ASN A 232 0.73 -17.97 7.53
N GLY A 233 0.33 -19.16 7.10
CA GLY A 233 -0.99 -19.39 6.51
C GLY A 233 -2.12 -19.01 7.47
N LEU A 234 -2.06 -19.49 8.72
CA LEU A 234 -3.07 -19.17 9.74
C LEU A 234 -3.19 -17.67 10.01
N VAL A 235 -2.06 -16.96 10.09
CA VAL A 235 -2.03 -15.50 10.29
C VAL A 235 -2.71 -14.78 9.12
N MET A 236 -2.43 -15.20 7.88
CA MET A 236 -3.04 -14.59 6.69
C MET A 236 -4.53 -14.89 6.58
N ASP A 237 -4.97 -16.10 6.95
CA ASP A 237 -6.38 -16.47 6.98
C ASP A 237 -7.15 -15.60 7.99
N ALA A 238 -6.63 -15.47 9.21
CA ALA A 238 -7.20 -14.60 10.24
C ALA A 238 -7.29 -13.13 9.80
N PHE A 239 -6.21 -12.61 9.19
CA PHE A 239 -6.21 -11.26 8.63
C PHE A 239 -7.28 -11.08 7.55
N ASN A 240 -7.41 -12.05 6.64
CA ASN A 240 -8.38 -11.98 5.55
C ASN A 240 -9.83 -12.10 6.04
N LEU A 241 -10.11 -12.88 7.10
CA LEU A 241 -11.43 -12.86 7.74
C LEU A 241 -11.79 -11.45 8.27
N SER A 242 -10.81 -10.75 8.84
CA SER A 242 -11.02 -9.45 9.48
C SER A 242 -11.02 -8.27 8.51
N SER A 243 -10.29 -8.37 7.40
CA SER A 243 -10.17 -7.32 6.37
C SER A 243 -11.13 -7.50 5.19
N GLY A 244 -11.92 -8.57 5.18
CA GLY A 244 -12.74 -8.94 4.03
C GLY A 244 -11.85 -9.29 2.84
N ASN A 245 -10.98 -10.29 3.00
CA ASN A 245 -10.14 -10.84 1.95
C ASN A 245 -9.20 -9.85 1.25
N LEU A 246 -8.80 -8.76 1.92
CA LEU A 246 -7.97 -7.72 1.32
C LEU A 246 -6.65 -8.28 0.76
N LEU A 247 -5.99 -9.19 1.48
CA LEU A 247 -4.76 -9.86 1.05
C LEU A 247 -5.01 -11.32 0.63
N ALA A 248 -6.24 -11.65 0.21
CA ALA A 248 -6.53 -12.99 -0.27
C ALA A 248 -5.90 -13.21 -1.66
N PRO A 249 -5.25 -14.36 -1.90
CA PRO A 249 -4.68 -14.67 -3.21
C PRO A 249 -5.73 -14.56 -4.33
N GLY A 250 -5.34 -13.91 -5.43
CA GLY A 250 -6.19 -13.64 -6.58
C GLY A 250 -7.02 -12.36 -6.49
N ASN A 251 -7.17 -11.75 -5.30
CA ASN A 251 -7.87 -10.47 -5.17
C ASN A 251 -7.07 -9.34 -5.85
N VAL A 252 -7.79 -8.33 -6.33
CA VAL A 252 -7.23 -7.16 -7.01
C VAL A 252 -7.55 -5.92 -6.20
N LEU A 253 -6.50 -5.30 -5.68
CA LEU A 253 -6.56 -4.00 -5.03
C LEU A 253 -6.43 -2.95 -6.12
N THR A 254 -7.41 -2.06 -6.18
CA THR A 254 -7.41 -0.93 -7.11
C THR A 254 -7.29 0.35 -6.30
N TRP A 255 -6.33 1.19 -6.66
CA TRP A 255 -6.06 2.45 -6.00
C TRP A 255 -6.37 3.58 -6.95
N ASN A 256 -7.10 4.58 -6.47
CA ASN A 256 -7.15 5.91 -7.07
C ASN A 256 -6.42 6.84 -6.11
N VAL A 257 -5.25 7.33 -6.52
CA VAL A 257 -4.42 8.23 -5.72
C VAL A 257 -4.66 9.68 -6.18
N TRP A 258 -5.19 10.49 -5.27
CA TRP A 258 -5.55 11.87 -5.54
C TRP A 258 -4.47 12.81 -5.00
N PHE A 259 -3.80 13.49 -5.92
CA PHE A 259 -2.64 14.32 -5.63
C PHE A 259 -3.04 15.73 -5.24
N THR A 260 -2.26 16.30 -4.34
CA THR A 260 -2.15 17.73 -4.12
C THR A 260 -1.38 18.40 -5.26
N GLU A 261 -1.40 19.73 -5.27
CA GLU A 261 -0.59 20.52 -6.19
C GLU A 261 0.91 20.24 -6.01
N PRO A 262 1.72 20.44 -7.07
CA PRO A 262 3.17 20.33 -6.96
C PRO A 262 3.78 21.27 -5.92
N ALA A 263 4.76 20.77 -5.18
CA ALA A 263 5.57 21.52 -4.25
C ALA A 263 7.06 21.28 -4.53
N LEU A 264 7.91 22.21 -4.09
CA LEU A 264 9.35 21.95 -4.04
C LEU A 264 9.63 20.88 -2.98
N VAL A 265 10.59 20.02 -3.24
CA VAL A 265 10.96 18.98 -2.28
C VAL A 265 11.84 19.55 -1.17
N ASP A 266 11.50 19.23 0.06
CA ASP A 266 12.45 19.26 1.17
C ASP A 266 12.98 17.83 1.33
N ARG A 267 14.26 17.62 1.04
CA ARG A 267 14.87 16.28 1.02
C ARG A 267 15.13 15.73 2.42
N GLU A 268 15.18 16.58 3.44
CA GLU A 268 15.25 16.13 4.83
C GLU A 268 13.87 15.65 5.26
N GLU A 269 12.85 16.49 5.05
CA GLU A 269 11.46 16.13 5.34
C GLU A 269 11.02 14.87 4.59
N TRP A 270 11.38 14.71 3.31
CA TRP A 270 11.09 13.49 2.55
C TRP A 270 11.65 12.22 3.22
N ARG A 271 12.91 12.28 3.69
CA ARG A 271 13.57 11.15 4.37
C ARG A 271 12.91 10.86 5.72
N GLU A 272 12.65 11.91 6.48
CA GLU A 272 12.00 11.79 7.78
C GLU A 272 10.57 11.26 7.65
N HIS A 273 9.82 11.71 6.65
CA HIS A 273 8.47 11.25 6.34
C HIS A 273 8.45 9.74 6.05
N ALA A 274 9.30 9.28 5.12
CA ALA A 274 9.39 7.85 4.79
C ALA A 274 9.80 6.98 5.98
N GLU A 275 10.71 7.48 6.84
CA GLU A 275 11.16 6.76 8.03
C GLU A 275 10.12 6.80 9.17
N LYS A 276 9.39 7.92 9.33
CA LYS A 276 8.29 8.09 10.28
C LYS A 276 7.22 7.04 10.02
N TRP A 277 6.77 6.90 8.77
CA TRP A 277 5.79 5.89 8.38
C TRP A 277 6.29 4.47 8.60
N ARG A 278 7.54 4.19 8.20
CA ARG A 278 8.17 2.89 8.43
C ARG A 278 8.17 2.49 9.91
N ARG A 279 8.34 3.45 10.83
CA ARG A 279 8.39 3.21 12.28
C ARG A 279 7.02 3.28 12.96
N SER A 280 6.09 4.07 12.45
CA SER A 280 4.79 4.28 13.10
C SER A 280 3.92 3.03 13.11
N ILE A 281 4.10 2.16 12.11
CA ILE A 281 3.38 0.89 12.01
C ILE A 281 3.71 -0.03 13.19
N ASP A 282 4.94 -0.01 13.70
CA ASP A 282 5.44 -0.94 14.73
C ASP A 282 4.84 -0.77 16.14
N ALA A 283 3.82 0.08 16.34
CA ALA A 283 3.51 0.57 17.69
C ALA A 283 2.05 0.78 18.08
N CYS A 284 1.04 0.30 17.33
CA CYS A 284 -0.39 0.58 17.62
C CYS A 284 -0.75 2.08 17.72
N HIS A 285 0.20 2.99 17.53
CA HIS A 285 -0.06 4.40 17.41
C HIS A 285 -0.70 4.56 16.05
N GLY A 286 -1.94 5.06 16.00
CA GLY A 286 -2.67 5.25 14.76
C GLY A 286 -1.86 6.00 13.70
N SER A 287 -2.43 6.09 12.50
CA SER A 287 -1.81 6.81 11.40
C SER A 287 -1.30 8.19 11.87
N PRO A 288 0.01 8.50 11.74
CA PRO A 288 0.59 9.71 12.31
C PRO A 288 -0.04 11.01 11.80
N ASP A 289 -0.69 10.96 10.63
CA ASP A 289 -1.28 12.12 9.96
C ASP A 289 -2.83 12.02 9.88
N GLY A 290 -3.42 11.13 10.70
CA GLY A 290 -4.87 10.98 10.88
C GLY A 290 -5.40 9.65 10.35
N ASP A 291 -6.44 9.12 10.99
CA ASP A 291 -7.02 7.84 10.56
C ASP A 291 -7.60 7.94 9.15
N GLY A 292 -7.41 6.89 8.35
CA GLY A 292 -8.14 6.71 7.10
C GLY A 292 -9.65 6.57 7.35
N SER A 293 -10.42 6.29 6.29
CA SER A 293 -11.84 5.98 6.46
C SER A 293 -12.08 4.48 6.66
N PRO A 294 -13.01 4.09 7.54
CA PRO A 294 -13.39 2.69 7.67
C PRO A 294 -13.96 2.17 6.35
N PRO A 295 -13.73 0.89 6.02
CA PRO A 295 -14.23 0.30 4.79
C PRO A 295 -15.76 0.36 4.72
N ARG A 296 -16.28 0.69 3.54
CA ARG A 296 -17.71 0.80 3.25
C ARG A 296 -18.02 0.35 1.83
N TYR A 297 -19.20 -0.20 1.62
CA TYR A 297 -19.68 -0.60 0.30
C TYR A 297 -20.08 0.63 -0.53
N PHE A 298 -20.39 0.40 -1.81
CA PHE A 298 -20.73 1.46 -2.76
C PHE A 298 -21.87 2.39 -2.30
N ASP A 299 -22.85 1.85 -1.57
CA ASP A 299 -24.00 2.59 -1.02
C ASP A 299 -23.67 3.35 0.29
N GLY A 300 -22.44 3.23 0.78
CA GLY A 300 -21.98 3.82 2.05
C GLY A 300 -22.24 2.93 3.27
N THR A 301 -22.85 1.75 3.11
CA THR A 301 -23.02 0.79 4.20
C THR A 301 -21.65 0.35 4.72
N PRO A 302 -21.36 0.47 6.04
CA PRO A 302 -20.09 0.04 6.59
C PRO A 302 -19.81 -1.45 6.34
N PHE A 303 -18.58 -1.79 5.98
CA PHE A 303 -18.11 -3.16 6.07
C PHE A 303 -17.96 -3.55 7.53
N VAL A 304 -18.58 -4.67 7.89
CA VAL A 304 -18.45 -5.27 9.22
C VAL A 304 -17.78 -6.63 9.03
N PRO A 305 -16.63 -6.88 9.65
CA PRO A 305 -15.98 -8.19 9.62
C PRO A 305 -16.92 -9.29 10.14
N ASP A 306 -16.60 -10.54 9.81
CA ASP A 306 -17.33 -11.68 10.39
C ASP A 306 -17.31 -11.58 11.93
N PRO A 307 -18.46 -11.58 12.63
CA PRO A 307 -18.51 -11.47 14.08
C PRO A 307 -17.78 -12.62 14.80
N PHE A 308 -17.56 -13.75 14.11
CA PHE A 308 -16.79 -14.89 14.61
C PHE A 308 -15.31 -14.86 14.21
N ALA A 309 -14.84 -13.85 13.46
CA ALA A 309 -13.45 -13.77 13.00
C ALA A 309 -12.45 -13.81 14.16
N VAL A 310 -12.70 -13.02 15.21
CA VAL A 310 -11.82 -12.95 16.39
C VAL A 310 -11.78 -14.27 17.15
N GLU A 311 -12.92 -14.94 17.27
CA GLU A 311 -13.00 -16.22 17.97
C GLU A 311 -12.35 -17.33 17.15
N THR A 312 -12.61 -17.37 15.84
CA THR A 312 -11.99 -18.31 14.90
C THR A 312 -10.48 -18.15 14.88
N GLU A 313 -9.99 -16.91 14.86
CA GLU A 313 -8.57 -16.60 14.98
C GLU A 313 -8.01 -17.20 16.28
N ARG A 314 -8.61 -16.84 17.43
CA ARG A 314 -8.19 -17.31 18.76
C ARG A 314 -8.12 -18.83 18.84
N GLU A 315 -9.18 -19.53 18.47
CA GLU A 315 -9.25 -21.01 18.52
C GLU A 315 -8.19 -21.67 17.62
N THR A 316 -7.98 -21.12 16.42
CA THR A 316 -7.03 -21.66 15.46
C THR A 316 -5.59 -21.55 15.96
N ILE A 317 -5.25 -20.43 16.59
CA ILE A 317 -3.93 -20.21 17.18
C ILE A 317 -3.73 -21.11 18.41
N GLU A 318 -4.71 -21.18 19.30
CA GLU A 318 -4.64 -22.05 20.48
C GLU A 318 -4.44 -23.52 20.07
N ALA A 319 -5.16 -23.97 19.03
CA ALA A 319 -4.98 -25.31 18.47
C ALA A 319 -3.59 -25.52 17.87
N PHE A 320 -3.06 -24.54 17.13
CA PHE A 320 -1.70 -24.60 16.58
C PHE A 320 -0.66 -24.76 17.70
N VAL A 321 -0.74 -23.91 18.72
CA VAL A 321 0.18 -23.95 19.87
C VAL A 321 0.11 -25.30 20.59
N ALA A 322 -1.11 -25.78 20.88
CA ALA A 322 -1.32 -27.03 21.59
C ALA A 322 -0.86 -28.29 20.83
N THR A 323 -0.87 -28.25 19.50
CA THR A 323 -0.57 -29.44 18.67
C THR A 323 0.83 -29.44 18.06
N ARG A 324 1.45 -28.26 17.90
CA ARG A 324 2.73 -28.11 17.20
C ARG A 324 3.87 -27.64 18.10
N LEU A 325 3.59 -27.01 19.25
CA LEU A 325 4.60 -26.41 20.14
C LEU A 325 4.62 -27.01 21.54
N ALA A 326 3.61 -27.79 21.92
CA ALA A 326 3.57 -28.58 23.16
C ALA A 326 4.26 -29.95 22.97
#